data_AF-A0AAV5VV23-F1
#
_entry.id   AF-A0AAV5VV23-F1
#
_cell.length_a   1.000
_cell.length_b   1.000
_cell.length_c   1.000
_cell.angle_alpha   90.00
_cell.angle_beta   90.00
_cell.angle_gamma   90.00
#
_symmetry.space_group_name_H-M   'P 1'
#
loop_
_entity.id
_entity.type
_entity.pdbx_description
1 polymer ?
#
loop_
_entity_poly.entity_id
_entity_poly.type
_entity_poly.pdbx_seq_one_letter_code
_entity_poly.pdbx_strand_id
1 'polypeptide(L)'
;CKSLLFDLPHDSPVYDIIDNIGTAYMSFFYYYIIVGGPISLVLNVFLMFILTRKQLWSPYNFVFFMMVLDQSLAILGRFIMMGSIYFGGDCESVF
;
A
#
# COMPACT_ATOMS: atom_id res chain seq x y z
N CYS A 1 -10.65 14.37 -8.02
CA CYS A 1 -9.86 14.10 -6.80
C CYS A 1 -8.70 15.08 -6.78
N LYS A 2 -8.67 16.01 -5.80
CA LYS A 2 -7.62 17.03 -5.67
C LYS A 2 -6.65 16.55 -4.59
N SER A 3 -5.36 16.37 -4.91
CA SER A 3 -4.36 16.02 -3.90
C SER A 3 -4.18 17.19 -2.94
N LEU A 4 -4.21 16.93 -1.63
CA LEU A 4 -4.07 17.96 -0.60
C LEU A 4 -2.64 18.52 -0.50
N LEU A 5 -1.69 17.92 -1.23
CA LEU A 5 -0.27 18.19 -1.09
C LEU A 5 0.23 19.43 -1.83
N PHE A 6 -0.53 20.02 -2.76
CA PHE A 6 -0.07 21.20 -3.48
C PHE A 6 -1.22 22.07 -4.02
N ASP A 7 -1.64 23.07 -3.25
CA ASP A 7 -2.27 24.27 -3.80
C ASP A 7 -1.16 25.18 -4.37
N LEU A 8 -0.34 24.60 -5.27
CA LEU A 8 0.63 25.35 -6.06
C LEU A 8 -0.18 26.13 -7.11
N PRO A 9 0.10 27.41 -7.39
CA PRO A 9 -0.54 28.10 -8.51
C PRO A 9 -0.39 27.25 -9.78
N HIS A 10 -1.55 26.90 -10.36
CA HIS A 10 -1.71 26.02 -11.53
C HIS A 10 -1.02 26.54 -12.81
N ASP A 11 -0.32 27.67 -12.75
CA ASP A 11 0.25 28.38 -13.89
C ASP A 11 1.77 28.14 -14.06
N SER A 12 2.36 27.21 -13.30
CA SER A 12 3.79 26.90 -13.38
C SER A 12 4.06 25.64 -14.21
N PRO A 13 5.02 25.64 -15.15
CA PRO A 13 5.42 24.43 -15.90
C PRO A 13 5.98 23.32 -15.00
N VAL A 14 6.34 23.65 -13.76
CA VAL A 14 6.72 22.66 -12.75
C VAL A 14 5.52 21.85 -12.27
N TYR A 15 4.33 22.45 -12.24
CA TYR A 15 3.08 21.77 -11.87
C TYR A 15 2.74 20.67 -12.88
N ASP A 16 2.82 20.96 -14.17
CA ASP A 16 2.53 19.99 -15.25
C ASP A 16 3.47 18.79 -15.22
N ILE A 17 4.74 18.99 -14.85
CA ILE A 17 5.72 17.90 -14.71
C ILE A 17 5.37 17.05 -13.49
N ILE A 18 5.04 17.67 -12.35
CA ILE A 18 4.67 16.96 -11.13
C ILE A 18 3.38 16.16 -11.32
N ASP A 19 2.39 16.72 -12.01
CA ASP A 19 1.12 16.05 -12.29
C ASP A 19 1.30 14.84 -13.23
N ASN A 20 2.13 14.97 -14.26
CA ASN A 20 2.49 13.85 -15.14
C ASN A 20 3.28 12.75 -14.41
N ILE A 21 4.17 13.10 -13.49
CA ILE A 21 4.86 12.12 -12.65
C ILE A 21 3.89 11.45 -11.68
N GLY A 22 2.99 12.21 -11.07
CA GLY A 22 1.99 11.72 -10.13
C GLY A 22 1.04 10.71 -10.76
N THR A 23 0.52 11.01 -11.95
CA THR A 23 -0.38 10.13 -12.71
C THR A 23 0.30 8.83 -13.17
N ALA A 24 1.56 8.91 -13.62
CA ALA A 24 2.36 7.73 -13.96
C ALA A 24 2.62 6.86 -12.72
N TYR A 25 2.94 7.48 -11.59
CA TYR A 25 3.20 6.78 -10.32
C TYR A 25 1.94 6.11 -9.78
N MET A 26 0.78 6.78 -9.82
CA MET A 26 -0.50 6.18 -9.43
C MET A 26 -0.83 4.94 -10.27
N SER A 27 -0.63 5.00 -11.59
CA SER A 27 -0.90 3.87 -12.48
C SER A 27 0.00 2.67 -12.18
N PHE A 28 1.30 2.91 -11.96
CA PHE A 28 2.23 1.86 -11.56
C PHE A 28 1.88 1.27 -10.19
N PHE A 29 1.58 2.14 -9.22
CA PHE A 29 1.22 1.75 -7.86
C PHE A 29 -0.06 0.91 -7.82
N TYR A 30 -1.04 1.24 -8.66
CA TYR A 30 -2.27 0.47 -8.82
C TYR A 30 -1.98 -0.97 -9.27
N TYR A 31 -1.20 -1.09 -10.35
CA TYR A 31 -0.83 -2.40 -10.88
C TYR A 31 -0.05 -3.23 -9.87
N TYR A 32 0.88 -2.59 -9.15
CA TYR A 32 1.64 -3.22 -8.08
C TYR A 32 0.73 -3.71 -6.94
N ILE A 33 -0.25 -2.92 -6.50
CA ILE A 33 -1.16 -3.34 -5.44
C ILE A 33 -2.07 -4.48 -5.90
N ILE A 34 -2.67 -4.40 -7.09
CA ILE A 34 -3.61 -5.43 -7.55
C ILE A 34 -2.93 -6.78 -7.79
N VAL A 35 -1.73 -6.77 -8.38
CA VAL A 35 -1.03 -8.01 -8.76
C VAL A 35 -0.04 -8.43 -7.68
N GLY A 36 0.79 -7.50 -7.20
CA GLY A 36 1.82 -7.77 -6.19
C GLY A 36 1.26 -7.91 -4.78
N GLY A 37 0.25 -7.12 -4.43
CA GLY A 37 -0.37 -7.13 -3.11
C GLY A 37 -0.91 -8.51 -2.66
N PRO A 38 -1.71 -9.23 -3.46
CA PRO A 38 -2.22 -10.53 -3.07
C PRO A 38 -1.11 -11.57 -2.97
N ILE A 39 -0.11 -11.52 -3.86
CA ILE A 39 1.05 -12.41 -3.82
C ILE A 39 1.83 -12.21 -2.52
N SER A 40 2.14 -10.96 -2.16
CA SER A 40 2.82 -10.63 -0.91
C SER A 40 2.02 -11.05 0.32
N LEU A 41 0.68 -10.90 0.29
CA LEU A 41 -0.19 -11.33 1.39
C LEU A 41 -0.15 -12.85 1.56
N VAL A 42 -0.23 -13.62 0.47
CA VAL A 42 -0.13 -15.09 0.50
C VAL A 42 1.23 -15.54 1.04
N LEU A 43 2.33 -14.93 0.59
CA LEU A 43 3.67 -15.23 1.10
C LEU A 43 3.80 -14.93 2.59
N ASN A 44 3.25 -13.80 3.05
CA ASN A 44 3.29 -13.42 4.46
C ASN A 44 2.46 -14.35 5.34
N VAL A 45 1.27 -14.76 4.91
CA VAL A 45 0.46 -15.77 5.61
C VAL A 45 1.21 -17.10 5.71
N PHE A 46 1.90 -17.51 4.63
CA PHE A 46 2.70 -18.72 4.63
C PHE A 46 3.89 -18.62 5.61
N LEU A 47 4.58 -17.48 5.66
CA LEU A 47 5.64 -17.21 6.63
C LEU A 47 5.12 -17.25 8.07
N MET A 48 3.97 -16.63 8.34
CA MET A 48 3.33 -16.68 9.67
C MET A 48 3.02 -18.12 10.10
N PHE A 49 2.52 -18.95 9.18
CA PHE A 49 2.22 -20.36 9.46
C PHE A 49 3.48 -21.18 9.77
N ILE A 50 4.59 -20.88 9.11
CA ILE A 50 5.88 -21.55 9.40
C ILE A 50 6.41 -21.10 10.76
N LEU A 51 6.40 -19.81 11.04
CA LEU A 51 6.97 -19.22 12.27
C LEU A 51 6.19 -19.57 13.54
N THR A 52 4.90 -19.89 13.41
CA THR A 52 4.07 -20.37 14.54
C THR A 52 4.37 -21.80 14.96
N ARG A 53 5.20 -22.55 14.23
CA ARG A 53 5.61 -23.89 14.65
C ARG A 53 6.50 -23.83 15.90
N LYS A 54 6.18 -24.66 16.90
CA LYS A 54 6.90 -24.75 18.20
C LYS A 54 8.42 -24.91 18.08
N GLN A 55 8.91 -25.52 17.00
CA GLN A 55 10.34 -25.72 16.75
C GLN A 55 11.09 -24.42 16.41
N LEU A 56 10.38 -23.37 15.98
CA LEU A 56 10.94 -22.07 15.61
C LEU A 56 10.62 -20.97 16.63
N TRP A 57 10.16 -21.33 17.83
CA TRP A 57 9.77 -20.34 18.84
C TRP A 57 11.01 -19.78 19.56
N SER A 58 11.68 -18.85 18.89
CA SER A 58 12.81 -18.06 19.38
C SER A 58 12.39 -16.58 19.44
N PRO A 59 12.90 -15.78 20.39
CA PRO A 59 12.61 -14.34 20.44
C PRO A 59 12.94 -13.61 19.13
N TYR A 60 13.95 -14.07 18.39
CA TYR A 60 14.27 -13.53 17.06
C TYR A 60 13.15 -13.78 16.04
N ASN A 61 12.61 -15.01 16.00
CA ASN A 61 11.52 -15.39 15.10
C ASN A 61 10.20 -14.71 15.49
N PHE A 62 10.03 -14.34 16.75
CA PHE A 62 8.89 -13.54 17.20
C PHE A 62 8.92 -12.11 16.64
N VAL A 63 10.09 -11.46 16.62
CA VAL A 63 10.26 -10.15 15.97
C VAL A 63 9.96 -10.25 14.47
N PHE A 64 10.46 -11.31 13.83
CA PHE A 64 10.18 -11.56 12.42
C PHE A 64 8.69 -11.78 12.15
N PHE A 65 7.99 -12.51 13.03
CA PHE A 65 6.54 -12.68 12.95
C PHE A 65 5.80 -11.34 13.06
N MET A 66 6.18 -10.47 13.99
CA MET A 66 5.59 -9.14 14.12
C MET A 66 5.82 -8.27 12.89
N MET A 67 7.01 -8.34 12.27
CA MET A 67 7.31 -7.63 11.03
C MET A 67 6.44 -8.11 9.86
N VAL A 68 6.27 -9.43 9.72
CA VAL A 68 5.41 -10.01 8.66
C VAL A 68 3.94 -9.64 8.90
N LEU A 69 3.52 -9.55 10.15
CA LEU A 69 2.17 -9.10 10.54
C LEU A 69 1.94 -7.64 10.18
N ASP A 70 2.87 -6.75 10.53
CA ASP A 70 2.82 -5.34 10.18
C ASP A 70 2.73 -5.13 8.65
N GLN A 71 3.58 -5.82 7.88
CA GLN A 71 3.54 -5.77 6.42
C GLN A 71 2.20 -6.26 5.85
N SER A 72 1.61 -7.29 6.44
CA SER A 72 0.32 -7.83 5.99
C SER A 72 -0.82 -6.85 6.26
N LEU A 73 -0.82 -6.18 7.41
CA LEU A 73 -1.79 -5.13 7.74
C LEU A 73 -1.61 -3.91 6.85
N ALA A 74 -0.38 -3.51 6.54
CA ALA A 74 -0.10 -2.40 5.64
C ALA A 74 -0.63 -2.67 4.22
N ILE A 75 -0.46 -3.89 3.70
CA ILE A 75 -1.01 -4.30 2.40
C ILE A 75 -2.54 -4.30 2.46
N LEU A 76 -3.13 -4.87 3.51
CA LEU A 76 -4.58 -4.93 3.68
C LEU A 76 -5.21 -3.53 3.77
N GLY A 77 -4.61 -2.61 4.51
CA GLY A 77 -5.06 -1.22 4.60
C GLY A 77 -5.03 -0.51 3.25
N ARG A 78 -3.99 -0.74 2.44
CA ARG A 78 -3.90 -0.22 1.07
C ARG A 78 -4.97 -0.79 0.15
N PHE A 79 -5.32 -2.07 0.30
CA PHE A 79 -6.44 -2.68 -0.43
C PHE A 79 -7.78 -2.06 -0.08
N ILE A 80 -8.04 -1.82 1.21
CA ILE A 80 -9.28 -1.21 1.68
C ILE A 80 -9.38 0.23 1.17
N MET A 81 -8.30 1.01 1.30
CA MET A 81 -8.22 2.38 0.79
C MET A 81 -8.47 2.45 -0.72
N MET A 82 -7.92 1.50 -1.47
CA MET A 82 -8.15 1.41 -2.90
C MET A 82 -9.60 1.03 -3.22
N GLY A 83 -10.15 0.06 -2.50
CA GLY A 83 -11.55 -0.34 -2.62
C GLY A 83 -12.51 0.82 -2.33
N SER A 84 -12.23 1.65 -1.33
CA SER A 84 -13.05 2.83 -1.04
C SER A 84 -13.00 3.86 -2.16
N ILE A 85 -11.85 4.06 -2.82
CA ILE A 85 -11.72 4.97 -3.98
C ILE A 85 -12.52 4.47 -5.19
N TYR A 86 -12.63 3.15 -5.39
CA TYR A 86 -13.33 2.55 -6.52
C TYR A 86 -14.85 2.41 -6.32
N PHE A 87 -15.30 2.14 -5.09
CA PHE A 87 -16.71 1.86 -4.79
C PHE A 87 -17.46 3.00 -4.08
N GLY A 88 -16.75 3.86 -3.35
CA GLY A 88 -17.30 5.08 -2.77
C GLY A 88 -16.99 6.24 -3.71
N GLY A 89 -17.98 6.74 -4.44
CA GLY A 89 -17.85 7.87 -5.37
C GLY A 89 -17.50 9.22 -4.71
N ASP A 90 -16.94 9.24 -3.51
CA ASP A 90 -16.50 10.43 -2.80
C ASP A 90 -14.98 10.49 -2.79
N CYS A 91 -14.43 11.41 -3.59
CA CYS A 91 -13.05 11.90 -3.47
C CYS A 91 -12.88 12.65 -2.14
N GLU A 92 -13.13 12.02 -1.00
CA GLU A 92 -12.87 12.60 0.32
C GLU A 92 -11.51 12.14 0.82
N SER A 93 -10.51 12.95 0.48
CA SER A 93 -9.18 13.07 1.08
C SER A 93 -8.49 11.77 1.51
N VAL A 94 -7.63 11.23 0.64
CA VAL A 94 -6.55 10.36 1.09
C VAL A 94 -5.24 10.74 0.40
N PHE A 95 -4.39 11.40 1.20
CA PHE A 95 -3.06 11.99 0.95
C PHE A 95 -3.00 13.31 0.15
#